data_AF-A0A0M4PXM9-F1
#
_entry.id   AF-A0A0M4PXM9-F1
#
_cell.length_a   1.000
_cell.length_b   1.000
_cell.length_c   1.000
_cell.angle_alpha   90.00
_cell.angle_beta   90.00
_cell.angle_gamma   90.00
#
_symmetry.space_group_name_H-M   'P 1'
#
loop_
_entity.id
_entity.type
_entity.pdbx_description
1 polymer ?
#
loop_
_entity_poly.entity_id
_entity_poly.type
_entity_poly.pdbx_seq_one_letter_code
_entity_poly.pdbx_strand_id
1 'polypeptide(L)'
;MVDSAVGQDVALEEFDAVVVGAGFAGLYMLHRLRGLGMSAVVLERADGVGGTWYWNRYPGARCDSESYYYCYSFDSALEQEWTWTERYPRQPEIRAYLDHVADRFDLRRDIRLSTTVTGARADADGRGWTVSVEDGSDLHCRFLVTAVGCLSAANVPDLPGLDDFAGRWFHTGSWPHGGVDVAGRRVGVVGTGSTGIQAIPVLAEQAAHLTVFQRTPNYSIPARNGPLTEDESRAYKADYDRIREIQAGSTNGHPFTIDDRSALDDPDDERERVYRAAWERGGLRFRAAYRDLLADEAANATASEFIRDRIREVVEDPATAEALLPHDHGFATKRPPIDTHYFETYNRDDVTLVDVRADPVEAVEPGGLRLRSGALHEVDDLVFATGFDALTGPLLRLDPVGPDGTALSDAWREGPRTYLGLAVSGFPNLFTVTGPFSPSVLTNMPTSIEQHVDWIAGCLAHLRATGRDRIEADPVAERDWGEHNRAAADATLLPRAASSWYLGANVPGKPSVFMPYAGGFARYAATCADVAADGYRGFRLSGRGAAA
;
A
#
# COMPACT_ATOMS: atom_id res chain seq x y z
N MET A 1 -37.50 -47.53 -0.70
CA MET A 1 -36.07 -47.74 -1.01
C MET A 1 -35.45 -46.36 -1.02
N VAL A 2 -34.66 -46.08 0.01
CA VAL A 2 -33.92 -44.83 0.17
C VAL A 2 -32.63 -45.03 -0.61
N ASP A 3 -32.44 -44.25 -1.67
CA ASP A 3 -31.19 -44.30 -2.44
C ASP A 3 -30.22 -43.29 -1.81
N SER A 4 -29.24 -43.82 -1.11
CA SER A 4 -28.15 -43.07 -0.51
C SER A 4 -27.19 -42.66 -1.62
N ALA A 5 -27.24 -41.38 -2.03
CA ALA A 5 -26.17 -40.80 -2.82
C ALA A 5 -24.90 -40.73 -1.94
N VAL A 6 -24.02 -41.69 -2.14
CA VAL A 6 -22.64 -41.68 -1.64
C VAL A 6 -21.97 -40.47 -2.27
N GLY A 7 -21.73 -39.44 -1.45
CA GLY A 7 -20.90 -38.30 -1.83
C GLY A 7 -19.52 -38.83 -2.21
N GLN A 8 -19.05 -38.51 -3.42
CA GLN A 8 -17.66 -38.72 -3.77
C GLN A 8 -16.84 -37.75 -2.92
N ASP A 9 -16.03 -38.28 -1.99
CA ASP A 9 -14.93 -37.56 -1.36
C ASP A 9 -13.99 -37.10 -2.48
N VAL A 10 -14.14 -35.84 -2.92
CA VAL A 10 -13.12 -35.18 -3.73
C VAL A 10 -11.96 -34.93 -2.78
N ALA A 11 -10.87 -35.68 -2.94
CA ALA A 11 -9.67 -35.46 -2.13
C ALA A 11 -9.20 -34.02 -2.31
N LEU A 12 -9.17 -33.26 -1.22
CA LEU A 12 -8.67 -31.88 -1.22
C LEU A 12 -7.21 -31.87 -1.66
N GLU A 13 -6.85 -30.89 -2.46
CA GLU A 13 -5.46 -30.70 -2.83
C GLU A 13 -4.68 -30.12 -1.65
N GLU A 14 -3.59 -30.79 -1.25
CA GLU A 14 -2.83 -30.45 -0.04
C GLU A 14 -1.50 -29.76 -0.38
N PHE A 15 -1.22 -28.67 0.34
CA PHE A 15 0.03 -27.92 0.26
C PHE A 15 0.65 -27.70 1.63
N ASP A 16 1.97 -27.57 1.71
CA ASP A 16 2.59 -27.03 2.93
C ASP A 16 2.12 -25.59 3.16
N ALA A 17 2.02 -24.78 2.10
CA ALA A 17 1.56 -23.40 2.19
C ALA A 17 0.69 -22.93 1.01
N VAL A 18 -0.37 -22.19 1.31
CA VAL A 18 -1.13 -21.40 0.32
C VAL A 18 -0.79 -19.92 0.52
N VAL A 19 -0.44 -19.24 -0.57
CA VAL A 19 -0.17 -17.80 -0.60
C VAL A 19 -1.29 -17.10 -1.36
N VAL A 20 -1.87 -16.05 -0.80
CA VAL A 20 -2.96 -15.31 -1.47
C VAL A 20 -2.47 -13.96 -1.99
N GLY A 21 -2.47 -13.79 -3.32
CA GLY A 21 -2.02 -12.62 -4.06
C GLY A 21 -0.65 -12.81 -4.73
N ALA A 22 -0.52 -12.42 -6.01
CA ALA A 22 0.70 -12.55 -6.82
C ALA A 22 1.37 -11.18 -7.12
N GLY A 23 1.33 -10.25 -6.15
CA GLY A 23 2.16 -9.04 -6.18
C GLY A 23 3.60 -9.28 -5.72
N PHE A 24 4.32 -8.20 -5.40
CA PHE A 24 5.70 -8.28 -4.87
C PHE A 24 5.85 -9.28 -3.71
N ALA A 25 4.91 -9.27 -2.76
CA ALA A 25 4.95 -10.16 -1.61
C ALA A 25 4.76 -11.63 -1.99
N GLY A 26 3.75 -11.94 -2.81
CA GLY A 26 3.42 -13.32 -3.15
C GLY A 26 4.48 -14.00 -4.02
N LEU A 27 5.01 -13.28 -5.01
CA LEU A 27 6.09 -13.79 -5.86
C LEU A 27 7.32 -14.13 -5.03
N TYR A 28 7.71 -13.24 -4.11
CA TYR A 28 8.88 -13.48 -3.28
C TYR A 28 8.65 -14.56 -2.22
N MET A 29 7.45 -14.62 -1.62
CA MET A 29 7.09 -15.69 -0.69
C MET A 29 7.14 -17.06 -1.37
N LEU A 30 6.59 -17.19 -2.58
CA LEU A 30 6.66 -18.43 -3.37
C LEU A 30 8.10 -18.83 -3.67
N HIS A 31 8.94 -17.88 -4.09
CA HIS A 31 10.36 -18.11 -4.32
C HIS A 31 11.05 -18.68 -3.07
N ARG A 32 10.80 -18.08 -1.89
CA ARG A 32 11.40 -18.51 -0.63
C ARG A 32 10.87 -19.86 -0.14
N LEU A 33 9.57 -20.13 -0.26
CA LEU A 33 8.97 -21.43 0.08
C LEU A 33 9.56 -22.56 -0.76
N ARG A 34 9.73 -22.35 -2.07
CA ARG A 34 10.40 -23.31 -2.96
C ARG A 34 11.86 -23.53 -2.56
N GLY A 35 12.57 -22.47 -2.17
CA GLY A 35 13.92 -22.58 -1.62
C GLY A 35 14.02 -23.44 -0.36
N LEU A 36 12.95 -23.54 0.43
CA LEU A 36 12.83 -24.42 1.60
C LEU A 36 12.37 -25.85 1.24
N GLY A 37 12.09 -26.13 -0.03
CA GLY A 37 11.56 -27.40 -0.50
C GLY A 37 10.15 -27.70 0.01
N MET A 38 9.34 -26.66 0.25
CA MET A 38 7.93 -26.78 0.66
C MET A 38 7.04 -26.80 -0.59
N SER A 39 5.96 -27.59 -0.57
CA SER A 39 4.92 -27.50 -1.59
C SER A 39 4.09 -26.23 -1.37
N ALA A 40 3.96 -25.40 -2.39
CA ALA A 40 3.25 -24.13 -2.27
C ALA A 40 2.50 -23.78 -3.55
N VAL A 41 1.38 -23.07 -3.39
CA VAL A 41 0.61 -22.49 -4.48
C VAL A 41 0.25 -21.04 -4.16
N VAL A 42 0.32 -20.17 -5.16
CA VAL A 42 -0.18 -18.80 -5.08
C VAL A 42 -1.55 -18.73 -5.76
N LEU A 43 -2.54 -18.13 -5.10
CA LEU A 43 -3.86 -17.86 -5.68
C LEU A 43 -3.99 -16.36 -5.97
N GLU A 44 -4.30 -15.99 -7.21
CA GLU A 44 -4.42 -14.61 -7.66
C GLU A 44 -5.68 -14.42 -8.50
N ARG A 45 -6.48 -13.40 -8.15
CA ARG A 45 -7.74 -13.09 -8.84
C ARG A 45 -7.50 -12.48 -10.23
N ALA A 46 -6.37 -11.81 -10.43
CA ALA A 46 -5.95 -11.25 -11.71
C ALA A 46 -5.62 -12.34 -12.73
N ASP A 47 -5.75 -12.04 -14.04
CA ASP A 47 -5.28 -12.90 -15.12
C ASP A 47 -3.76 -12.81 -15.37
N GLY A 48 -3.03 -12.13 -14.48
CA GLY A 48 -1.59 -11.96 -14.51
C GLY A 48 -1.03 -11.58 -13.14
N VAL A 49 0.28 -11.69 -12.98
CA VAL A 49 0.97 -11.31 -11.73
C VAL A 49 1.08 -9.79 -11.58
N GLY A 50 1.65 -9.30 -10.49
CA GLY A 50 2.04 -7.89 -10.35
C GLY A 50 1.24 -7.06 -9.34
N GLY A 51 0.11 -7.59 -8.83
CA GLY A 51 -0.67 -6.97 -7.76
C GLY A 51 -1.07 -5.52 -8.09
N THR A 52 -0.67 -4.54 -7.26
CA THR A 52 -0.91 -3.11 -7.52
C THR A 52 -0.58 -2.70 -8.95
N TRP A 53 0.54 -3.19 -9.49
CA TRP A 53 1.02 -2.85 -10.82
C TRP A 53 0.33 -3.64 -11.93
N TYR A 54 -0.57 -4.57 -11.59
CA TYR A 54 -1.52 -5.14 -12.54
C TYR A 54 -2.81 -4.32 -12.59
N TRP A 55 -3.35 -3.91 -11.43
CA TRP A 55 -4.68 -3.27 -11.32
C TRP A 55 -4.69 -1.77 -11.61
N ASN A 56 -3.66 -1.04 -11.16
CA ASN A 56 -3.64 0.42 -11.18
C ASN A 56 -3.10 0.95 -12.51
N ARG A 57 -3.85 0.78 -13.60
CA ARG A 57 -3.46 1.19 -14.97
C ARG A 57 -4.00 2.55 -15.40
N TYR A 58 -4.43 3.38 -14.46
CA TYR A 58 -4.91 4.72 -14.77
C TYR A 58 -3.80 5.56 -15.42
N PRO A 59 -4.15 6.52 -16.30
CA PRO A 59 -3.16 7.36 -16.96
C PRO A 59 -2.32 8.12 -15.93
N GLY A 60 -0.99 8.09 -16.07
CA GLY A 60 -0.07 8.75 -15.14
C GLY A 60 0.40 7.91 -13.95
N ALA A 61 -0.15 6.69 -13.75
CA ALA A 61 0.25 5.79 -12.67
C ALA A 61 1.76 5.53 -12.63
N ARG A 62 2.40 5.88 -11.51
CA ARG A 62 3.84 5.72 -11.27
C ARG A 62 4.17 5.49 -9.81
N CYS A 63 5.35 4.96 -9.56
CA CYS A 63 5.88 4.86 -8.20
C CYS A 63 6.34 6.24 -7.68
N ASP A 64 6.26 6.44 -6.36
CA ASP A 64 6.82 7.60 -5.66
C ASP A 64 8.21 7.32 -5.04
N SER A 65 8.73 6.12 -5.27
CA SER A 65 10.08 5.67 -4.93
C SER A 65 10.93 5.59 -6.20
N GLU A 66 12.20 5.97 -6.09
CA GLU A 66 13.10 5.94 -7.26
C GLU A 66 13.35 4.48 -7.68
N SER A 67 13.48 4.28 -8.99
CA SER A 67 13.48 2.96 -9.64
C SER A 67 14.55 2.01 -9.11
N TYR A 68 15.76 2.52 -8.81
CA TYR A 68 16.86 1.68 -8.34
C TYR A 68 16.62 1.08 -6.95
N TYR A 69 15.67 1.58 -6.14
CA TYR A 69 15.36 0.97 -4.84
C TYR A 69 13.91 0.48 -4.69
N TYR A 70 13.00 0.84 -5.60
CA TYR A 70 11.67 0.23 -5.69
C TYR A 70 11.69 -1.09 -6.49
N CYS A 71 12.55 -2.02 -6.05
CA CYS A 71 12.77 -3.31 -6.68
C CYS A 71 13.26 -4.30 -5.61
N TYR A 72 13.30 -5.59 -5.96
CA TYR A 72 13.90 -6.60 -5.10
C TYR A 72 15.40 -6.38 -4.94
N SER A 73 15.90 -6.78 -3.77
CA SER A 73 17.31 -6.78 -3.40
C SER A 73 17.85 -8.19 -3.07
N PHE A 74 17.00 -9.22 -3.11
CA PHE A 74 17.40 -10.59 -2.75
C PHE A 74 18.36 -11.28 -3.75
N ASP A 75 18.46 -10.81 -5.00
CA ASP A 75 19.29 -11.41 -6.05
C ASP A 75 20.13 -10.33 -6.76
N SER A 76 21.44 -10.33 -6.51
CA SER A 76 22.35 -9.32 -7.10
C SER A 76 22.42 -9.42 -8.63
N ALA A 77 22.26 -10.62 -9.20
CA ALA A 77 22.25 -10.78 -10.65
C ALA A 77 21.02 -10.12 -11.29
N LEU A 78 19.83 -10.19 -10.67
CA LEU A 78 18.64 -9.46 -11.08
C LEU A 78 18.85 -7.94 -11.03
N GLU A 79 19.48 -7.43 -9.97
CA GLU A 79 19.79 -6.00 -9.83
C GLU A 79 20.73 -5.50 -10.93
N GLN A 80 21.74 -6.30 -11.28
CA GLN A 80 22.70 -5.95 -12.35
C GLN A 80 22.08 -6.07 -13.75
N GLU A 81 21.17 -7.03 -13.97
CA GLU A 81 20.56 -7.29 -15.27
C GLU A 81 19.50 -6.25 -15.62
N TRP A 82 18.55 -5.98 -14.73
CA TRP A 82 17.43 -5.09 -15.04
C TRP A 82 17.90 -3.64 -15.20
N THR A 83 17.36 -2.92 -16.19
CA THR A 83 17.72 -1.52 -16.46
C THR A 83 16.46 -0.69 -16.54
N TRP A 84 16.31 0.21 -15.56
CA TRP A 84 15.19 1.15 -15.51
C TRP A 84 15.40 2.33 -16.46
N THR A 85 14.31 2.83 -17.02
CA THR A 85 14.32 3.87 -18.05
C THR A 85 14.12 5.29 -17.50
N GLU A 86 13.50 5.43 -16.32
CA GLU A 86 13.23 6.73 -15.68
C GLU A 86 13.44 6.68 -14.17
N ARG A 87 13.60 7.87 -13.56
CA ARG A 87 13.84 8.01 -12.11
C ARG A 87 12.69 7.42 -11.30
N TYR A 88 11.45 7.68 -11.69
CA TYR A 88 10.23 7.14 -11.06
C TYR A 88 9.46 6.31 -12.08
N PRO A 89 9.59 4.98 -12.08
CA PRO A 89 9.10 4.15 -13.17
C PRO A 89 7.56 4.15 -13.22
N ARG A 90 7.02 4.22 -14.43
CA ARG A 90 5.57 4.09 -14.67
C ARG A 90 5.10 2.66 -14.41
N GLN A 91 3.80 2.51 -14.17
CA GLN A 91 3.18 1.20 -13.93
C GLN A 91 3.55 0.11 -14.96
N PRO A 92 3.56 0.36 -16.28
CA PRO A 92 3.89 -0.70 -17.25
C PRO A 92 5.30 -1.26 -17.11
N GLU A 93 6.28 -0.43 -16.73
CA GLU A 93 7.66 -0.85 -16.55
C GLU A 93 7.82 -1.71 -15.28
N ILE A 94 7.18 -1.31 -14.18
CA ILE A 94 7.18 -2.10 -12.94
C ILE A 94 6.45 -3.42 -13.14
N ARG A 95 5.35 -3.42 -13.93
CA ARG A 95 4.66 -4.65 -14.31
C ARG A 95 5.57 -5.59 -15.09
N ALA A 96 6.32 -5.06 -16.07
CA ALA A 96 7.28 -5.81 -16.86
C ALA A 96 8.43 -6.37 -16.01
N TYR A 97 8.91 -5.60 -15.02
CA TYR A 97 9.89 -6.08 -14.05
C TYR A 97 9.36 -7.30 -13.26
N LEU A 98 8.14 -7.23 -12.75
CA LEU A 98 7.54 -8.34 -12.01
C LEU A 98 7.23 -9.56 -12.89
N ASP A 99 6.91 -9.35 -14.17
CA ASP A 99 6.84 -10.44 -15.14
C ASP A 99 8.20 -11.10 -15.35
N HIS A 100 9.23 -10.29 -15.58
CA HIS A 100 10.61 -10.79 -15.71
C HIS A 100 11.03 -11.60 -14.48
N VAL A 101 10.73 -11.14 -13.26
CA VAL A 101 11.01 -11.90 -12.02
C VAL A 101 10.26 -13.24 -12.01
N ALA A 102 8.97 -13.24 -12.32
CA ALA A 102 8.17 -14.46 -12.32
C ALA A 102 8.66 -15.48 -13.36
N ASP A 103 9.15 -15.04 -14.52
CA ASP A 103 9.74 -15.88 -15.54
C ASP A 103 11.16 -16.36 -15.16
N ARG A 104 12.02 -15.44 -14.69
CA ARG A 104 13.41 -15.71 -14.29
C ARG A 104 13.53 -16.81 -13.25
N PHE A 105 12.63 -16.84 -12.28
CA PHE A 105 12.63 -17.81 -11.19
C PHE A 105 11.62 -18.96 -11.39
N ASP A 106 11.06 -19.09 -12.60
CA ASP A 106 10.10 -20.15 -12.97
C ASP A 106 8.91 -20.24 -11.99
N LEU A 107 8.39 -19.10 -11.53
CA LEU A 107 7.37 -19.05 -10.49
C LEU A 107 5.98 -19.40 -11.02
N ARG A 108 5.70 -19.10 -12.30
CA ARG A 108 4.35 -19.15 -12.87
C ARG A 108 3.65 -20.49 -12.75
N ARG A 109 4.39 -21.60 -12.80
CA ARG A 109 3.84 -22.96 -12.72
C ARG A 109 3.10 -23.24 -11.41
N ASP A 110 3.44 -22.50 -10.36
CA ASP A 110 2.88 -22.64 -9.01
C ASP A 110 1.94 -21.46 -8.67
N ILE A 111 1.48 -20.69 -9.68
CA ILE A 111 0.54 -19.58 -9.53
C ILE A 111 -0.75 -19.90 -10.29
N ARG A 112 -1.88 -19.88 -9.58
CA ARG A 112 -3.23 -19.95 -10.16
C ARG A 112 -3.77 -18.55 -10.35
N LEU A 113 -3.77 -18.11 -11.60
CA LEU A 113 -4.37 -16.85 -12.03
C LEU A 113 -5.88 -17.00 -12.19
N SER A 114 -6.60 -15.88 -12.27
CA SER A 114 -8.07 -15.84 -12.38
C SER A 114 -8.78 -16.67 -11.31
N THR A 115 -8.17 -16.77 -10.13
CA THR A 115 -8.65 -17.60 -9.01
C THR A 115 -8.88 -16.71 -7.79
N THR A 116 -10.15 -16.42 -7.52
CA THR A 116 -10.57 -15.60 -6.37
C THR A 116 -10.76 -16.48 -5.14
N VAL A 117 -10.05 -16.18 -4.05
CA VAL A 117 -10.33 -16.76 -2.73
C VAL A 117 -11.57 -16.11 -2.14
N THR A 118 -12.51 -16.94 -1.68
CA THR A 118 -13.81 -16.51 -1.11
C THR A 118 -13.95 -16.83 0.37
N GLY A 119 -13.08 -17.65 0.94
CA GLY A 119 -13.06 -17.95 2.36
C GLY A 119 -11.81 -18.67 2.81
N ALA A 120 -11.48 -18.56 4.10
CA ALA A 120 -10.45 -19.35 4.75
C ALA A 120 -10.93 -19.80 6.13
N ARG A 121 -10.85 -21.10 6.42
CA ARG A 121 -11.31 -21.71 7.68
C ARG A 121 -10.16 -22.51 8.29
N ALA A 122 -9.80 -22.20 9.53
CA ALA A 122 -8.83 -22.98 10.26
C ALA A 122 -9.40 -24.35 10.65
N ASP A 123 -8.56 -25.37 10.63
CA ASP A 123 -8.89 -26.68 11.20
C ASP A 123 -9.14 -26.54 12.71
N ALA A 124 -9.98 -27.41 13.28
CA ALA A 124 -10.33 -27.37 14.70
C ALA A 124 -9.11 -27.52 15.65
N ASP A 125 -8.04 -28.17 15.21
CA ASP A 125 -6.78 -28.28 15.98
C ASP A 125 -5.82 -27.09 15.75
N GLY A 126 -6.17 -26.19 14.83
CA GLY A 126 -5.40 -25.03 14.42
C GLY A 126 -4.08 -25.37 13.72
N ARG A 127 -3.97 -26.55 13.09
CA ARG A 127 -2.75 -26.99 12.39
C ARG A 127 -2.86 -26.92 10.87
N GLY A 128 -3.98 -26.45 10.34
CA GLY A 128 -4.17 -26.27 8.91
C GLY A 128 -5.33 -25.33 8.62
N TRP A 129 -5.52 -25.08 7.33
CA TRP A 129 -6.49 -24.16 6.77
C TRP A 129 -7.11 -24.79 5.54
N THR A 130 -8.44 -24.76 5.46
CA THR A 130 -9.19 -24.97 4.22
C THR A 130 -9.43 -23.60 3.57
N VAL A 131 -9.03 -23.45 2.30
CA VAL A 131 -9.14 -22.22 1.52
C VAL A 131 -10.12 -22.46 0.38
N SER A 132 -11.24 -21.73 0.40
CA SER A 132 -12.29 -21.83 -0.61
C SER A 132 -12.07 -20.83 -1.73
N VAL A 133 -12.34 -21.27 -2.96
CA VAL A 133 -12.23 -20.44 -4.17
C VAL A 133 -13.57 -20.31 -4.88
N GLU A 134 -13.70 -19.27 -5.70
CA GLU A 134 -14.96 -18.87 -6.36
C GLU A 134 -15.55 -19.94 -7.30
N ASP A 135 -14.73 -20.84 -7.85
CA ASP A 135 -15.21 -21.95 -8.68
C ASP A 135 -15.83 -23.12 -7.88
N GLY A 136 -15.85 -23.00 -6.54
CA GLY A 136 -16.41 -23.98 -5.63
C GLY A 136 -15.44 -25.09 -5.21
N SER A 137 -14.18 -25.07 -5.68
CA SER A 137 -13.14 -25.97 -5.17
C SER A 137 -12.54 -25.45 -3.85
N ASP A 138 -11.96 -26.38 -3.09
CA ASP A 138 -11.27 -26.11 -1.83
C ASP A 138 -9.84 -26.65 -1.91
N LEU A 139 -8.90 -25.93 -1.30
CA LEU A 139 -7.52 -26.35 -1.09
C LEU A 139 -7.26 -26.48 0.41
N HIS A 140 -6.42 -27.43 0.81
CA HIS A 140 -5.94 -27.53 2.18
C HIS A 140 -4.47 -27.15 2.27
N CYS A 141 -4.10 -26.44 3.34
CA CYS A 141 -2.70 -26.16 3.62
C CYS A 141 -2.37 -26.09 5.11
N ARG A 142 -1.11 -26.29 5.46
CA ARG A 142 -0.64 -26.10 6.84
C ARG A 142 -0.51 -24.62 7.20
N PHE A 143 0.05 -23.82 6.29
CA PHE A 143 0.33 -22.40 6.51
C PHE A 143 -0.38 -21.53 5.47
N LEU A 144 -1.14 -20.55 5.93
CA LEU A 144 -1.78 -19.56 5.07
C LEU A 144 -0.98 -18.26 5.13
N VAL A 145 -0.43 -17.82 4.00
CA VAL A 145 0.29 -16.54 3.91
C VAL A 145 -0.52 -15.54 3.10
N THR A 146 -0.97 -14.48 3.75
CA THR A 146 -1.74 -13.42 3.11
C THR A 146 -0.79 -12.35 2.53
N ALA A 147 -0.71 -12.31 1.21
CA ALA A 147 0.06 -11.35 0.42
C ALA A 147 -0.88 -10.42 -0.38
N VAL A 148 -2.07 -10.16 0.17
CA VAL A 148 -3.20 -9.47 -0.50
C VAL A 148 -3.01 -7.97 -0.72
N GLY A 149 -1.91 -7.41 -0.22
CA GLY A 149 -1.56 -5.99 -0.36
C GLY A 149 -2.34 -5.09 0.60
N CYS A 150 -1.71 -3.98 1.01
CA CYS A 150 -2.28 -3.01 1.94
C CYS A 150 -3.23 -1.98 1.28
N LEU A 151 -3.28 -1.92 -0.06
CA LEU A 151 -4.04 -0.94 -0.85
C LEU A 151 -4.65 -1.61 -2.10
N SER A 152 -5.42 -2.68 -1.91
CA SER A 152 -6.00 -3.48 -3.01
C SER A 152 -7.53 -3.59 -2.96
N ALA A 153 -8.15 -3.14 -1.86
CA ALA A 153 -9.59 -3.07 -1.70
C ALA A 153 -10.10 -1.68 -2.13
N ALA A 154 -10.39 -1.50 -3.43
CA ALA A 154 -10.90 -0.23 -3.96
C ALA A 154 -12.10 0.31 -3.16
N ASN A 155 -12.08 1.62 -2.89
CA ASN A 155 -13.12 2.32 -2.14
C ASN A 155 -13.97 3.15 -3.10
N VAL A 156 -14.96 2.52 -3.72
CA VAL A 156 -15.96 3.23 -4.54
C VAL A 156 -16.93 3.92 -3.58
N PRO A 157 -17.12 5.26 -3.67
CA PRO A 157 -18.02 5.96 -2.78
C PRO A 157 -19.46 5.53 -3.04
N ASP A 158 -20.22 5.31 -1.97
CA ASP A 158 -21.66 5.05 -2.04
C ASP A 158 -22.40 6.38 -2.26
N LEU A 159 -22.52 6.77 -3.54
CA LEU A 159 -23.20 7.99 -3.96
C LEU A 159 -24.61 7.66 -4.48
N PRO A 160 -25.67 8.29 -3.95
CA PRO A 160 -27.02 8.12 -4.48
C PRO A 160 -27.08 8.41 -5.98
N GLY A 161 -27.73 7.53 -6.76
CA GLY A 161 -27.92 7.70 -8.20
C GLY A 161 -26.72 7.33 -9.08
N LEU A 162 -25.64 6.76 -8.53
CA LEU A 162 -24.48 6.34 -9.34
C LEU A 162 -24.86 5.31 -10.42
N ASP A 163 -25.78 4.39 -10.11
CA ASP A 163 -26.29 3.40 -11.06
C ASP A 163 -27.15 4.01 -12.19
N ASP A 164 -27.69 5.22 -11.97
CA ASP A 164 -28.50 5.98 -12.94
C ASP A 164 -27.66 6.91 -13.82
N PHE A 165 -26.33 6.97 -13.62
CA PHE A 165 -25.45 7.80 -14.42
C PHE A 165 -25.46 7.34 -15.88
N ALA A 166 -25.80 8.25 -16.81
CA ALA A 166 -25.86 7.89 -18.24
C ALA A 166 -24.47 7.82 -18.90
N GLY A 167 -23.45 8.36 -18.22
CA GLY A 167 -22.05 8.30 -18.64
C GLY A 167 -21.34 7.03 -18.20
N ARG A 168 -20.00 7.04 -18.28
CA ARG A 168 -19.16 5.91 -17.84
C ARG A 168 -18.46 6.29 -16.54
N TRP A 169 -18.33 5.36 -15.60
CA TRP A 169 -17.51 5.60 -14.42
C TRP A 169 -16.42 4.55 -14.26
N PHE A 170 -15.30 4.96 -13.68
CA PHE A 170 -14.13 4.13 -13.49
C PHE A 170 -13.55 4.35 -12.09
N HIS A 171 -13.08 3.29 -11.45
CA HIS A 171 -12.22 3.42 -10.28
C HIS A 171 -10.76 3.19 -10.69
N THR A 172 -9.88 4.08 -10.24
CA THR A 172 -8.45 4.06 -10.61
C THR A 172 -7.71 2.79 -10.14
N GLY A 173 -8.14 2.18 -9.04
CA GLY A 173 -7.67 0.87 -8.56
C GLY A 173 -8.18 -0.36 -9.32
N SER A 174 -8.95 -0.18 -10.40
CA SER A 174 -9.47 -1.25 -11.27
C SER A 174 -9.66 -0.72 -12.69
N TRP A 175 -8.65 -0.04 -13.20
CA TRP A 175 -8.73 0.66 -14.49
C TRP A 175 -8.80 -0.33 -15.66
N PRO A 176 -9.63 -0.09 -16.70
CA PRO A 176 -9.74 -0.99 -17.84
C PRO A 176 -8.39 -1.26 -18.53
N HIS A 177 -8.13 -2.53 -18.86
CA HIS A 177 -6.88 -2.96 -19.49
C HIS A 177 -6.70 -2.44 -20.91
N GLY A 178 -7.80 -2.22 -21.65
CA GLY A 178 -7.78 -1.62 -22.98
C GLY A 178 -7.53 -0.11 -22.98
N GLY A 179 -7.34 0.50 -21.80
CA GLY A 179 -7.34 1.95 -21.64
C GLY A 179 -8.76 2.53 -21.72
N VAL A 180 -8.85 3.85 -21.52
CA VAL A 180 -10.10 4.61 -21.66
C VAL A 180 -9.78 5.82 -22.51
N ASP A 181 -10.49 5.97 -23.62
CA ASP A 181 -10.43 7.18 -24.43
C ASP A 181 -11.39 8.23 -23.84
N VAL A 182 -10.81 9.34 -23.40
CA VAL A 182 -11.53 10.50 -22.86
C VAL A 182 -11.47 11.71 -23.80
N ALA A 183 -10.92 11.55 -25.02
CA ALA A 183 -10.79 12.63 -25.97
C ALA A 183 -12.15 13.25 -26.32
N GLY A 184 -12.24 14.58 -26.22
CA GLY A 184 -13.47 15.31 -26.52
C GLY A 184 -14.59 15.17 -25.46
N ARG A 185 -14.33 14.49 -24.34
CA ARG A 185 -15.33 14.25 -23.27
C ARG A 185 -15.14 15.21 -22.10
N ARG A 186 -16.22 15.47 -21.37
CA ARG A 186 -16.19 16.16 -20.08
C ARG A 186 -15.95 15.13 -18.98
N VAL A 187 -14.85 15.26 -18.25
CA VAL A 187 -14.41 14.27 -17.27
C VAL A 187 -14.51 14.86 -15.86
N GLY A 188 -15.14 14.15 -14.94
CA GLY A 188 -15.14 14.46 -13.51
C GLY A 188 -14.16 13.57 -12.76
N VAL A 189 -13.22 14.14 -12.01
CA VAL A 189 -12.31 13.38 -11.13
C VAL A 189 -12.70 13.63 -9.67
N VAL A 190 -13.03 12.58 -8.94
CA VAL A 190 -13.35 12.65 -7.51
C VAL A 190 -12.17 12.14 -6.68
N GLY A 191 -11.55 13.04 -5.93
CA GLY A 191 -10.44 12.74 -5.03
C GLY A 191 -9.08 13.24 -5.55
N THR A 192 -8.34 13.89 -4.65
CA THR A 192 -7.04 14.52 -4.93
C THR A 192 -5.91 13.97 -4.04
N GLY A 193 -6.00 12.67 -3.71
CA GLY A 193 -4.85 11.93 -3.15
C GLY A 193 -3.80 11.65 -4.22
N SER A 194 -2.78 10.84 -3.90
CA SER A 194 -1.69 10.50 -4.84
C SER A 194 -2.18 10.04 -6.22
N THR A 195 -3.20 9.17 -6.24
CA THR A 195 -3.83 8.71 -7.47
C THR A 195 -4.44 9.83 -8.32
N GLY A 196 -5.18 10.75 -7.70
CA GLY A 196 -5.78 11.89 -8.40
C GLY A 196 -4.71 12.85 -8.91
N ILE A 197 -3.72 13.17 -8.07
CA ILE A 197 -2.58 14.03 -8.41
C ILE A 197 -1.80 13.52 -9.63
N GLN A 198 -1.65 12.20 -9.77
CA GLN A 198 -1.00 11.60 -10.94
C GLN A 198 -1.90 11.58 -12.18
N ALA A 199 -3.20 11.34 -12.01
CA ALA A 199 -4.13 11.17 -13.13
C ALA A 199 -4.59 12.49 -13.75
N ILE A 200 -4.82 13.51 -12.91
CA ILE A 200 -5.39 14.81 -13.31
C ILE A 200 -4.61 15.48 -14.46
N PRO A 201 -3.27 15.63 -14.40
CA PRO A 201 -2.53 16.26 -15.49
C PRO A 201 -2.68 15.53 -16.82
N VAL A 202 -2.62 14.19 -16.80
CA VAL A 202 -2.71 13.37 -18.01
C VAL A 202 -4.13 13.36 -18.59
N LEU A 203 -5.16 13.37 -17.73
CA LEU A 203 -6.55 13.47 -18.16
C LEU A 203 -6.87 14.87 -18.72
N ALA A 204 -6.32 15.93 -18.12
CA ALA A 204 -6.50 17.30 -18.58
C ALA A 204 -5.90 17.55 -19.97
N GLU A 205 -4.83 16.84 -20.35
CA GLU A 205 -4.26 16.91 -21.70
C GLU A 205 -5.17 16.29 -22.78
N GLN A 206 -6.13 15.44 -22.39
CA GLN A 206 -6.93 14.62 -23.32
C GLN A 206 -8.41 15.03 -23.35
N ALA A 207 -9.00 15.35 -22.20
CA ALA A 207 -10.41 15.68 -22.07
C ALA A 207 -10.76 17.01 -22.78
N ALA A 208 -12.02 17.18 -23.18
CA ALA A 208 -12.52 18.49 -23.62
C ALA A 208 -12.65 19.47 -22.45
N HIS A 209 -12.99 18.95 -21.26
CA HIS A 209 -13.04 19.70 -20.01
C HIS A 209 -12.82 18.74 -18.84
N LEU A 210 -12.03 19.15 -17.84
CA LEU A 210 -11.80 18.38 -16.62
C LEU A 210 -12.34 19.14 -15.40
N THR A 211 -13.27 18.51 -14.68
CA THR A 211 -13.78 19.02 -13.40
C THR A 211 -13.21 18.18 -12.26
N VAL A 212 -12.45 18.80 -11.36
CA VAL A 212 -11.84 18.13 -10.20
C VAL A 212 -12.65 18.42 -8.93
N PHE A 213 -13.25 17.38 -8.36
CA PHE A 213 -14.00 17.46 -7.11
C PHE A 213 -13.07 17.17 -5.93
N GLN A 214 -12.61 18.24 -5.30
CA GLN A 214 -11.66 18.20 -4.19
C GLN A 214 -12.38 18.40 -2.85
N ARG A 215 -12.18 17.45 -1.92
CA ARG A 215 -12.63 17.60 -0.53
C ARG A 215 -11.53 18.15 0.38
N THR A 216 -10.32 17.62 0.26
CA THR A 216 -9.20 18.03 1.10
C THR A 216 -7.98 18.10 0.21
N PRO A 217 -7.40 19.29 -0.03
CA PRO A 217 -6.13 19.39 -0.73
C PRO A 217 -5.04 18.64 0.02
N ASN A 218 -4.04 18.13 -0.71
CA ASN A 218 -2.85 17.49 -0.15
C ASN A 218 -1.62 18.28 -0.56
N TYR A 219 -0.61 18.33 0.32
CA TYR A 219 0.72 18.80 -0.08
C TYR A 219 1.24 17.88 -1.17
N SER A 220 1.99 18.41 -2.14
CA SER A 220 2.74 17.59 -3.10
C SER A 220 4.12 18.20 -3.32
N ILE A 221 5.10 17.34 -3.61
CA ILE A 221 6.46 17.73 -3.97
C ILE A 221 6.68 17.36 -5.45
N PRO A 222 7.29 18.23 -6.27
CA PRO A 222 7.61 17.88 -7.64
C PRO A 222 8.45 16.60 -7.68
N ALA A 223 8.07 15.65 -8.51
CA ALA A 223 8.83 14.41 -8.70
C ALA A 223 10.20 14.71 -9.31
N ARG A 224 10.32 15.76 -10.14
CA ARG A 224 11.52 16.03 -10.96
C ARG A 224 11.95 14.75 -11.70
N ASN A 225 10.95 14.09 -12.28
CA ASN A 225 11.11 12.85 -13.00
C ASN A 225 11.72 13.13 -14.38
N GLY A 226 12.50 12.19 -14.88
CA GLY A 226 13.16 12.25 -16.17
C GLY A 226 13.78 10.90 -16.53
N PRO A 227 14.27 10.75 -17.78
CA PRO A 227 14.96 9.54 -18.19
C PRO A 227 16.22 9.34 -17.34
N LEU A 228 16.52 8.10 -16.99
CA LEU A 228 17.81 7.74 -16.39
C LEU A 228 18.86 7.67 -17.47
N THR A 229 19.98 8.34 -17.24
CA THR A 229 21.15 8.22 -18.10
C THR A 229 21.86 6.89 -17.85
N GLU A 230 22.63 6.41 -18.85
CA GLU A 230 23.43 5.20 -18.66
C GLU A 230 24.48 5.36 -17.55
N ASP A 231 25.02 6.56 -17.37
CA ASP A 231 25.98 6.85 -16.30
C ASP A 231 25.33 6.74 -14.91
N GLU A 232 24.12 7.28 -14.74
CA GLU A 232 23.35 7.11 -13.49
C GLU A 232 23.04 5.64 -13.25
N SER A 233 22.58 4.91 -14.27
CA SER A 233 22.29 3.47 -14.16
C SER A 233 23.55 2.67 -13.75
N ARG A 234 24.70 2.92 -14.40
CA ARG A 234 25.98 2.30 -14.04
C ARG A 234 26.42 2.66 -12.62
N ALA A 235 26.26 3.91 -12.21
CA ALA A 235 26.62 4.36 -10.88
C ALA A 235 25.79 3.66 -9.79
N TYR A 236 24.47 3.56 -9.97
CA TYR A 236 23.61 2.81 -9.05
C TYR A 236 23.98 1.34 -8.99
N LYS A 237 24.21 0.72 -10.16
CA LYS A 237 24.59 -0.69 -10.25
C LYS A 237 25.92 -1.00 -9.56
N ALA A 238 26.89 -0.10 -9.69
CA ALA A 238 28.20 -0.25 -9.04
C ALA A 238 28.15 -0.04 -7.52
N ASP A 239 27.15 0.68 -7.01
CA ASP A 239 27.01 1.05 -5.59
C ASP A 239 25.84 0.35 -4.89
N TYR A 240 25.27 -0.71 -5.49
CA TYR A 240 24.09 -1.38 -4.95
C TYR A 240 24.27 -1.85 -3.51
N ASP A 241 25.43 -2.41 -3.16
CA ASP A 241 25.71 -2.87 -1.80
C ASP A 241 25.57 -1.74 -0.76
N ARG A 242 26.13 -0.56 -1.06
CA ARG A 242 26.03 0.64 -0.22
C ARG A 242 24.58 1.16 -0.16
N ILE A 243 23.90 1.19 -1.30
CA ILE A 243 22.49 1.60 -1.40
C ILE A 243 21.63 0.72 -0.48
N ARG A 244 21.81 -0.61 -0.54
CA ARG A 244 21.08 -1.57 0.29
C ARG A 244 21.46 -1.48 1.77
N GLU A 245 22.73 -1.23 2.09
CA GLU A 245 23.19 -0.98 3.46
C GLU A 245 22.46 0.22 4.08
N ILE A 246 22.44 1.36 3.39
CA ILE A 246 21.74 2.58 3.86
C ILE A 246 20.24 2.34 3.95
N GLN A 247 19.67 1.67 2.94
CA GLN A 247 18.25 1.32 2.89
C GLN A 247 17.84 0.51 4.14
N ALA A 248 18.60 -0.53 4.47
CA ALA A 248 18.37 -1.39 5.62
C ALA A 248 18.52 -0.65 6.97
N GLY A 249 19.46 0.30 7.06
CA GLY A 249 19.70 1.11 8.26
C GLY A 249 18.77 2.32 8.45
N SER A 250 17.92 2.64 7.47
CA SER A 250 17.13 3.87 7.47
C SER A 250 15.77 3.74 8.19
N THR A 251 15.21 4.89 8.59
CA THR A 251 13.88 4.99 9.24
C THR A 251 12.74 4.52 8.34
N ASN A 252 12.82 4.71 7.02
CA ASN A 252 11.72 4.39 6.11
C ASN A 252 12.10 3.36 5.04
N GLY A 253 13.20 2.64 5.20
CA GLY A 253 13.64 1.68 4.19
C GLY A 253 14.00 2.34 2.85
N HIS A 254 14.48 3.59 2.87
CA HIS A 254 14.93 4.34 1.70
C HIS A 254 16.46 4.50 1.74
N PRO A 255 17.17 4.58 0.60
CA PRO A 255 18.62 4.70 0.56
C PRO A 255 19.10 6.14 0.83
N PHE A 256 18.55 6.78 1.85
CA PHE A 256 18.95 8.09 2.31
C PHE A 256 18.66 8.29 3.79
N THR A 257 19.48 9.11 4.43
CA THR A 257 19.33 9.51 5.83
C THR A 257 18.53 10.80 5.96
N ILE A 258 17.97 10.99 7.15
CA ILE A 258 17.36 12.26 7.58
C ILE A 258 18.49 13.15 8.08
N ASP A 259 18.46 14.45 7.73
CA ASP A 259 19.42 15.43 8.23
C ASP A 259 19.28 15.56 9.75
N ASP A 260 20.39 15.48 10.48
CA ASP A 260 20.39 15.54 11.94
C ASP A 260 20.10 16.93 12.49
N ARG A 261 20.02 17.99 11.67
CA ARG A 261 19.64 19.33 12.12
C ARG A 261 18.14 19.42 12.46
N SER A 262 17.79 20.33 13.36
CA SER A 262 16.40 20.77 13.58
C SER A 262 16.08 21.94 12.65
N ALA A 263 14.85 21.97 12.12
CA ALA A 263 14.39 23.12 11.33
C ALA A 263 14.33 24.41 12.17
N LEU A 264 14.23 24.29 13.50
CA LEU A 264 14.13 25.43 14.42
C LEU A 264 15.48 25.99 14.85
N ASP A 265 16.57 25.22 14.67
CA ASP A 265 17.93 25.67 14.98
C ASP A 265 18.52 26.54 13.87
N ASP A 266 18.08 26.35 12.61
CA ASP A 266 18.55 27.13 11.47
C ASP A 266 17.81 28.47 11.34
N PRO A 267 18.53 29.58 11.04
CA PRO A 267 17.89 30.85 10.74
C PRO A 267 17.06 30.77 9.46
N ASP A 268 16.11 31.70 9.28
CA ASP A 268 15.11 31.66 8.21
C ASP A 268 15.70 31.57 6.81
N ASP A 269 16.80 32.29 6.55
CA ASP A 269 17.51 32.30 5.26
C ASP A 269 18.21 30.96 4.95
N GLU A 270 18.83 30.35 5.95
CA GLU A 270 19.44 29.02 5.82
C GLU A 270 18.37 27.94 5.64
N ARG A 271 17.27 28.01 6.40
CA ARG A 271 16.16 27.07 6.27
C ARG A 271 15.49 27.15 4.91
N GLU A 272 15.27 28.36 4.39
CA GLU A 272 14.80 28.61 3.03
C GLU A 272 15.74 27.99 1.99
N ARG A 273 17.06 28.15 2.16
CA ARG A 273 18.06 27.54 1.27
C ARG A 273 18.00 26.01 1.28
N VAL A 274 17.84 25.40 2.46
CA VAL A 274 17.72 23.94 2.62
C VAL A 274 16.44 23.42 1.97
N TYR A 275 15.30 24.04 2.24
CA TYR A 275 14.03 23.67 1.61
C TYR A 275 14.04 23.85 0.11
N ARG A 276 14.63 24.94 -0.41
CA ARG A 276 14.78 25.15 -1.86
C ARG A 276 15.64 24.07 -2.51
N ALA A 277 16.76 23.69 -1.89
CA ALA A 277 17.58 22.59 -2.39
C ALA A 277 16.82 21.25 -2.39
N ALA A 278 16.04 20.98 -1.35
CA ALA A 278 15.20 19.79 -1.25
C ALA A 278 14.07 19.79 -2.29
N TRP A 279 13.44 20.95 -2.52
CA TRP A 279 12.40 21.16 -3.53
C TRP A 279 12.92 20.96 -4.95
N GLU A 280 14.10 21.52 -5.26
CA GLU A 280 14.70 21.37 -6.59
C GLU A 280 15.14 19.94 -6.89
N ARG A 281 15.55 19.19 -5.86
CA ARG A 281 15.78 17.75 -6.01
C ARG A 281 14.48 16.97 -6.15
N GLY A 282 13.43 17.41 -5.47
CA GLY A 282 12.11 16.79 -5.52
C GLY A 282 12.03 15.42 -4.83
N GLY A 283 10.84 14.83 -4.93
CA GLY A 283 10.54 13.50 -4.42
C GLY A 283 10.34 13.40 -2.90
N LEU A 284 10.14 12.18 -2.41
CA LEU A 284 9.88 11.90 -0.99
C LEU A 284 11.01 12.34 -0.04
N ARG A 285 12.23 12.55 -0.56
CA ARG A 285 13.38 12.99 0.25
C ARG A 285 13.22 14.39 0.82
N PHE A 286 12.28 15.21 0.36
CA PHE A 286 12.00 16.51 0.99
C PHE A 286 11.75 16.38 2.50
N ARG A 287 11.04 15.34 2.93
CA ARG A 287 10.73 15.09 4.36
C ARG A 287 11.96 14.77 5.22
N ALA A 288 13.10 14.51 4.60
CA ALA A 288 14.36 14.19 5.26
C ALA A 288 15.27 15.44 5.39
N ALA A 289 14.77 16.63 5.05
CA ALA A 289 15.51 17.89 5.13
C ALA A 289 15.90 18.29 6.57
N TYR A 290 15.12 17.86 7.56
CA TYR A 290 15.38 18.04 8.99
C TYR A 290 14.82 16.87 9.80
N ARG A 291 15.39 16.60 10.98
CA ARG A 291 15.02 15.46 11.85
C ARG A 291 13.62 15.55 12.44
N ASP A 292 13.10 16.77 12.58
CA ASP A 292 11.95 17.09 13.42
C ASP A 292 10.68 17.45 12.64
N LEU A 293 10.71 17.40 11.30
CA LEU A 293 9.54 17.74 10.47
C LEU A 293 8.30 16.87 10.76
N LEU A 294 8.46 15.66 11.31
CA LEU A 294 7.35 14.80 11.73
C LEU A 294 7.27 14.59 13.23
N ALA A 295 8.05 15.32 14.02
CA ALA A 295 8.09 15.20 15.48
C ALA A 295 7.70 16.50 16.20
N ASP A 296 7.87 17.66 15.55
CA ASP A 296 7.59 18.98 16.13
C ASP A 296 6.66 19.81 15.24
N GLU A 297 5.58 20.34 15.82
CA GLU A 297 4.54 21.09 15.09
C GLU A 297 5.07 22.41 14.51
N ALA A 298 5.95 23.12 15.23
CA ALA A 298 6.52 24.37 14.76
C ALA A 298 7.52 24.12 13.63
N ALA A 299 8.36 23.08 13.74
CA ALA A 299 9.25 22.66 12.66
C ALA A 299 8.44 22.29 11.40
N ASN A 300 7.39 21.48 11.56
CA ASN A 300 6.50 21.09 10.46
C ASN A 300 5.81 22.29 9.80
N ALA A 301 5.39 23.28 10.59
CA ALA A 301 4.77 24.49 10.08
C ALA A 301 5.69 25.25 9.10
N THR A 302 7.01 25.28 9.35
CA THR A 302 7.96 25.92 8.45
C THR A 302 8.02 25.25 7.07
N ALA A 303 8.06 23.91 7.03
CA ALA A 303 8.04 23.15 5.78
C ALA A 303 6.68 23.28 5.07
N SER A 304 5.59 23.25 5.84
CA SER A 304 4.22 23.40 5.33
C SER A 304 4.04 24.74 4.63
N GLU A 305 4.48 25.84 5.25
CA GLU A 305 4.34 27.17 4.67
C GLU A 305 5.23 27.35 3.43
N PHE A 306 6.47 26.86 3.48
CA PHE A 306 7.34 26.85 2.29
C PHE A 306 6.64 26.20 1.09
N ILE A 307 6.00 25.04 1.28
CA ILE A 307 5.28 24.35 0.20
C ILE A 307 4.05 25.13 -0.25
N ARG A 308 3.26 25.71 0.67
CA ARG A 308 2.12 26.56 0.31
C ARG A 308 2.55 27.75 -0.54
N ASP A 309 3.67 28.38 -0.20
CA ASP A 309 4.23 29.48 -1.00
C ASP A 309 4.63 29.02 -2.40
N ARG A 310 5.25 27.83 -2.54
CA ARG A 310 5.54 27.27 -3.87
C ARG A 310 4.27 27.02 -4.68
N ILE A 311 3.17 26.59 -4.06
CA ILE A 311 1.88 26.41 -4.74
C ILE A 311 1.32 27.76 -5.21
N ARG A 312 1.34 28.79 -4.34
CA ARG A 312 0.89 30.16 -4.68
C ARG A 312 1.70 30.80 -5.81
N GLU A 313 2.98 30.44 -5.94
CA GLU A 313 3.83 30.91 -7.05
C GLU A 313 3.48 30.25 -8.39
N VAL A 314 2.96 29.03 -8.37
CA VAL A 314 2.69 28.23 -9.57
C VAL A 314 1.27 28.44 -10.11
N VAL A 315 0.29 28.57 -9.23
CA VAL A 315 -1.13 28.72 -9.61
C VAL A 315 -1.48 30.20 -9.78
N GLU A 316 -1.86 30.59 -10.99
CA GLU A 316 -2.03 32.00 -11.39
C GLU A 316 -3.28 32.65 -10.79
N ASP A 317 -4.41 31.93 -10.74
CA ASP A 317 -5.64 32.42 -10.12
C ASP A 317 -5.56 32.32 -8.58
N PRO A 318 -5.61 33.44 -7.83
CA PRO A 318 -5.46 33.41 -6.38
C PRO A 318 -6.53 32.60 -5.64
N ALA A 319 -7.76 32.55 -6.18
CA ALA A 319 -8.84 31.79 -5.55
C ALA A 319 -8.62 30.28 -5.68
N THR A 320 -8.22 29.83 -6.88
CA THR A 320 -7.84 28.43 -7.13
C THR A 320 -6.59 28.05 -6.34
N ALA A 321 -5.59 28.93 -6.27
CA ALA A 321 -4.38 28.71 -5.47
C ALA A 321 -4.74 28.44 -4.01
N GLU A 322 -5.56 29.31 -3.39
CA GLU A 322 -5.98 29.17 -1.99
C GLU A 322 -6.78 27.88 -1.76
N ALA A 323 -7.67 27.50 -2.69
CA ALA A 323 -8.44 26.26 -2.61
C ALA A 323 -7.57 25.00 -2.68
N LEU A 324 -6.38 25.08 -3.27
CA LEU A 324 -5.39 23.99 -3.34
C LEU A 324 -4.49 23.88 -2.11
N LEU A 325 -4.57 24.81 -1.14
CA LEU A 325 -3.70 24.81 0.03
C LEU A 325 -4.23 23.90 1.16
N PRO A 326 -3.42 22.95 1.66
CA PRO A 326 -3.78 22.17 2.83
C PRO A 326 -3.66 22.99 4.11
N HIS A 327 -4.78 23.16 4.82
CA HIS A 327 -4.85 23.88 6.10
C HIS A 327 -5.27 23.00 7.29
N ASP A 328 -5.83 21.81 7.03
CA ASP A 328 -6.33 20.90 8.08
C ASP A 328 -5.26 19.92 8.61
N HIS A 329 -4.07 19.92 8.02
CA HIS A 329 -2.96 19.06 8.43
C HIS A 329 -1.60 19.65 8.02
N GLY A 330 -0.55 19.18 8.68
CA GLY A 330 0.85 19.52 8.39
C GLY A 330 1.47 18.66 7.30
N PHE A 331 2.55 19.13 6.67
CA PHE A 331 3.28 18.38 5.65
C PHE A 331 3.66 16.98 6.14
N ALA A 332 3.52 15.97 5.27
CA ALA A 332 3.86 14.57 5.52
C ALA A 332 3.14 13.85 6.69
N THR A 333 2.22 14.52 7.42
CA THR A 333 1.35 13.87 8.41
C THR A 333 0.34 12.90 7.76
N LYS A 334 -0.04 13.20 6.51
CA LYS A 334 -0.55 12.23 5.52
C LYS A 334 0.59 11.83 4.59
N ARG A 335 0.48 10.69 3.89
CA ARG A 335 1.47 10.30 2.86
C ARG A 335 1.62 11.45 1.86
N PRO A 336 2.79 12.11 1.74
CA PRO A 336 2.98 13.18 0.77
C PRO A 336 3.08 12.55 -0.63
N PRO A 337 2.17 12.86 -1.56
CA PRO A 337 2.32 12.57 -2.96
C PRO A 337 3.54 13.29 -3.55
N ILE A 338 3.94 12.79 -4.72
CA ILE A 338 4.82 13.52 -5.62
C ILE A 338 4.09 13.70 -6.95
N ASP A 339 4.34 14.81 -7.62
CA ASP A 339 3.58 15.18 -8.82
C ASP A 339 4.45 15.49 -10.03
N THR A 340 3.80 15.59 -11.18
CA THR A 340 4.37 16.15 -12.40
C THR A 340 3.30 17.06 -12.99
N HIS A 341 3.50 18.37 -12.85
CA HIS A 341 2.62 19.41 -13.36
C HIS A 341 1.20 19.44 -12.75
N TYR A 342 1.03 18.96 -11.52
CA TYR A 342 -0.30 18.92 -10.88
C TYR A 342 -0.86 20.31 -10.61
N PHE A 343 -0.06 21.20 -10.02
CA PHE A 343 -0.53 22.55 -9.71
C PHE A 343 -0.65 23.40 -10.99
N GLU A 344 0.29 23.27 -11.92
CA GLU A 344 0.27 23.93 -13.24
C GLU A 344 -0.98 23.57 -14.05
N THR A 345 -1.53 22.36 -13.87
CA THR A 345 -2.74 21.91 -14.58
C THR A 345 -3.94 22.84 -14.33
N TYR A 346 -4.01 23.50 -13.17
CA TYR A 346 -5.11 24.40 -12.83
C TYR A 346 -5.03 25.79 -13.48
N ASN A 347 -3.95 26.11 -14.20
CA ASN A 347 -3.85 27.33 -15.00
C ASN A 347 -4.47 27.18 -16.39
N ARG A 348 -4.98 25.99 -16.75
CA ARG A 348 -5.61 25.74 -18.04
C ARG A 348 -7.07 26.20 -18.03
N ASP A 349 -7.52 26.75 -19.15
CA ASP A 349 -8.92 27.21 -19.32
C ASP A 349 -9.95 26.06 -19.30
N ASP A 350 -9.51 24.82 -19.58
CA ASP A 350 -10.36 23.63 -19.64
C ASP A 350 -10.30 22.77 -18.36
N VAL A 351 -9.81 23.33 -17.26
CA VAL A 351 -9.77 22.68 -15.95
C VAL A 351 -10.54 23.51 -14.92
N THR A 352 -11.39 22.87 -14.14
CA THR A 352 -12.15 23.52 -13.07
C THR A 352 -11.96 22.77 -11.76
N LEU A 353 -11.58 23.48 -10.71
CA LEU A 353 -11.56 22.96 -9.34
C LEU A 353 -12.88 23.25 -8.64
N VAL A 354 -13.46 22.21 -8.02
CA VAL A 354 -14.71 22.29 -7.24
C VAL A 354 -14.42 21.87 -5.80
N ASP A 355 -14.63 22.80 -4.85
CA ASP A 355 -14.49 22.53 -3.42
C ASP A 355 -15.74 21.83 -2.87
N VAL A 356 -15.69 20.50 -2.83
CA VAL A 356 -16.76 19.67 -2.28
C VAL A 356 -16.69 19.49 -0.76
N ARG A 357 -15.79 20.19 -0.08
CA ARG A 357 -15.88 20.36 1.38
C ARG A 357 -16.80 21.51 1.75
N ALA A 358 -16.73 22.61 1.00
CA ALA A 358 -17.65 23.73 1.15
C ALA A 358 -19.06 23.40 0.64
N ASP A 359 -19.16 22.72 -0.51
CA ASP A 359 -20.44 22.31 -1.10
C ASP A 359 -20.42 20.80 -1.46
N PRO A 360 -20.76 19.91 -0.52
CA PRO A 360 -20.65 18.48 -0.72
C PRO A 360 -21.46 17.94 -1.89
N VAL A 361 -20.92 16.93 -2.57
CA VAL A 361 -21.66 16.08 -3.52
C VAL A 361 -22.87 15.50 -2.79
N GLU A 362 -24.05 15.70 -3.36
CA GLU A 362 -25.31 15.15 -2.83
C GLU A 362 -25.70 13.85 -3.53
N ALA A 363 -25.64 13.84 -4.86
CA ALA A 363 -26.03 12.69 -5.68
C ALA A 363 -25.36 12.74 -7.05
N VAL A 364 -25.32 11.59 -7.71
CA VAL A 364 -25.08 11.48 -9.14
C VAL A 364 -26.44 11.53 -9.84
N GLU A 365 -26.51 12.32 -10.90
CA GLU A 365 -27.68 12.43 -11.79
C GLU A 365 -27.29 11.92 -13.18
N PRO A 366 -28.25 11.63 -14.09
CA PRO A 366 -27.92 11.10 -15.42
C PRO A 366 -26.88 11.92 -16.19
N GLY A 367 -26.86 13.24 -16.00
CA GLY A 367 -25.94 14.16 -16.68
C GLY A 367 -24.66 14.52 -15.92
N GLY A 368 -24.49 14.12 -14.65
CA GLY A 368 -23.29 14.49 -13.88
C GLY A 368 -23.44 14.47 -12.36
N LEU A 369 -22.63 15.27 -11.66
CA LEU A 369 -22.60 15.34 -10.20
C LEU A 369 -23.36 16.56 -9.69
N ARG A 370 -24.38 16.35 -8.86
CA ARG A 370 -25.12 17.43 -8.19
C ARG A 370 -24.56 17.68 -6.79
N LEU A 371 -24.25 18.94 -6.52
CA LEU A 371 -23.85 19.42 -5.19
C LEU A 371 -25.08 19.79 -4.35
N ARG A 372 -24.89 19.93 -3.05
CA ARG A 372 -25.95 20.25 -2.09
C ARG A 372 -26.58 21.63 -2.32
N SER A 373 -25.83 22.58 -2.88
CA SER A 373 -26.36 23.87 -3.32
C SER A 373 -27.41 23.76 -4.45
N GLY A 374 -27.48 22.61 -5.12
CA GLY A 374 -28.27 22.39 -6.33
C GLY A 374 -27.48 22.61 -7.63
N ALA A 375 -26.20 23.02 -7.55
CA ALA A 375 -25.33 23.10 -8.72
C ALA A 375 -25.11 21.71 -9.34
N LEU A 376 -25.34 21.59 -10.65
CA LEU A 376 -25.06 20.39 -11.43
C LEU A 376 -23.79 20.61 -12.25
N HIS A 377 -22.78 19.77 -12.02
CA HIS A 377 -21.59 19.70 -12.85
C HIS A 377 -21.74 18.58 -13.86
N GLU A 378 -22.06 18.96 -15.10
CA GLU A 378 -22.29 18.00 -16.16
C GLU A 378 -20.97 17.34 -16.62
N VAL A 379 -20.94 16.01 -16.64
CA VAL A 379 -19.78 15.20 -17.04
C VAL A 379 -20.24 13.96 -17.79
N ASP A 380 -19.43 13.52 -18.75
CA ASP A 380 -19.70 12.33 -19.56
C ASP A 380 -18.98 11.09 -18.99
N ASP A 381 -17.86 11.31 -18.28
CA ASP A 381 -17.14 10.27 -17.54
C ASP A 381 -16.83 10.70 -16.11
N LEU A 382 -16.90 9.73 -15.19
CA LEU A 382 -16.49 9.88 -13.80
C LEU A 382 -15.28 9.00 -13.49
N VAL A 383 -14.27 9.58 -12.85
CA VAL A 383 -13.06 8.90 -12.39
C VAL A 383 -12.98 9.01 -10.88
N PHE A 384 -13.15 7.88 -10.21
CA PHE A 384 -12.98 7.76 -8.77
C PHE A 384 -11.51 7.50 -8.42
N ALA A 385 -10.87 8.53 -7.88
CA ALA A 385 -9.55 8.49 -7.25
C ALA A 385 -9.69 8.52 -5.71
N THR A 386 -10.69 7.77 -5.20
CA THR A 386 -11.17 7.77 -3.80
C THR A 386 -10.43 6.79 -2.89
N GLY A 387 -9.36 6.17 -3.40
CA GLY A 387 -8.44 5.35 -2.62
C GLY A 387 -8.96 3.94 -2.34
N PHE A 388 -8.62 3.43 -1.16
CA PHE A 388 -8.80 2.03 -0.79
C PHE A 388 -9.25 1.89 0.66
N ASP A 389 -9.96 0.83 0.99
CA ASP A 389 -10.04 0.35 2.37
C ASP A 389 -8.68 -0.21 2.78
N ALA A 390 -7.83 0.65 3.35
CA ALA A 390 -6.42 0.39 3.51
C ALA A 390 -6.09 -0.55 4.69
N LEU A 391 -5.03 -1.34 4.54
CA LEU A 391 -4.47 -2.34 5.46
C LEU A 391 -5.39 -3.51 5.85
N THR A 392 -6.59 -3.25 6.37
CA THR A 392 -7.49 -4.30 6.87
C THR A 392 -8.45 -4.82 5.82
N GLY A 393 -8.97 -3.96 4.93
CA GLY A 393 -10.00 -4.33 3.95
C GLY A 393 -9.68 -5.59 3.14
N PRO A 394 -8.48 -5.68 2.52
CA PRO A 394 -8.08 -6.87 1.76
C PRO A 394 -8.03 -8.16 2.60
N LEU A 395 -7.60 -8.06 3.87
CA LEU A 395 -7.54 -9.20 4.78
C LEU A 395 -8.94 -9.64 5.23
N LEU A 396 -9.82 -8.68 5.55
CA LEU A 396 -11.19 -8.96 5.97
C LEU A 396 -12.03 -9.57 4.84
N ARG A 397 -11.77 -9.20 3.58
CA ARG A 397 -12.45 -9.80 2.41
C ARG A 397 -12.09 -11.26 2.14
N LEU A 398 -10.99 -11.77 2.69
CA LEU A 398 -10.69 -13.20 2.66
C LEU A 398 -11.59 -14.01 3.61
N ASP A 399 -12.32 -13.32 4.49
CA ASP A 399 -13.14 -13.91 5.55
C ASP A 399 -12.40 -15.01 6.34
N PRO A 400 -11.24 -14.74 6.98
CA PRO A 400 -10.57 -15.77 7.77
C PRO A 400 -11.38 -16.09 9.04
N VAL A 401 -11.52 -17.38 9.36
CA VAL A 401 -12.18 -17.85 10.59
C VAL A 401 -11.24 -18.77 11.36
N GLY A 402 -11.03 -18.45 12.63
CA GLY A 402 -10.17 -19.21 13.53
C GLY A 402 -10.75 -20.56 13.97
N PRO A 403 -9.99 -21.39 14.69
CA PRO A 403 -10.40 -22.74 15.09
C PRO A 403 -11.65 -22.79 15.99
N ASP A 404 -11.94 -21.69 16.70
CA ASP A 404 -13.10 -21.55 17.58
C ASP A 404 -14.36 -21.03 16.85
N GLY A 405 -14.27 -20.81 15.54
CA GLY A 405 -15.35 -20.25 14.74
C GLY A 405 -15.41 -18.72 14.72
N THR A 406 -14.47 -18.02 15.38
CA THR A 406 -14.42 -16.56 15.38
C THR A 406 -13.90 -16.03 14.03
N ALA A 407 -14.69 -15.18 13.36
CA ALA A 407 -14.26 -14.48 12.16
C ALA A 407 -13.26 -13.35 12.50
N LEU A 408 -12.29 -13.09 11.61
CA LEU A 408 -11.32 -12.01 11.79
C LEU A 408 -12.01 -10.64 11.87
N SER A 409 -13.10 -10.44 11.14
CA SER A 409 -13.93 -9.24 11.22
C SER A 409 -14.47 -8.98 12.62
N ASP A 410 -14.87 -10.04 13.34
CA ASP A 410 -15.35 -9.93 14.71
C ASP A 410 -14.20 -9.66 15.68
N ALA A 411 -13.07 -10.35 15.48
CA ALA A 411 -11.85 -10.14 16.26
C ALA A 411 -11.28 -8.72 16.09
N TRP A 412 -11.50 -8.08 14.95
CA TRP A 412 -11.01 -6.73 14.63
C TRP A 412 -12.10 -5.65 14.67
N ARG A 413 -13.26 -5.93 15.26
CA ARG A 413 -14.39 -4.98 15.34
C ARG A 413 -14.01 -3.65 16.01
N GLU A 414 -13.07 -3.66 16.94
CA GLU A 414 -12.58 -2.45 17.65
C GLU A 414 -11.27 -1.89 17.05
N GLY A 415 -10.81 -2.45 15.93
CA GLY A 415 -9.56 -2.13 15.26
C GLY A 415 -8.67 -3.37 15.10
N PRO A 416 -7.70 -3.32 14.17
CA PRO A 416 -6.80 -4.44 13.96
C PRO A 416 -5.92 -4.70 15.19
N ARG A 417 -5.62 -5.99 15.42
CA ARG A 417 -4.68 -6.46 16.42
C ARG A 417 -3.77 -7.50 15.78
N THR A 418 -2.47 -7.32 15.93
CA THR A 418 -1.44 -8.19 15.35
C THR A 418 -0.22 -8.19 16.25
N TYR A 419 0.52 -9.29 16.27
CA TYR A 419 1.87 -9.31 16.81
C TYR A 419 2.88 -9.09 15.69
N LEU A 420 3.70 -8.05 15.82
CA LEU A 420 4.69 -7.59 14.83
C LEU A 420 4.10 -7.26 13.45
N GLY A 421 2.77 -7.19 13.29
CA GLY A 421 2.13 -7.13 11.98
C GLY A 421 2.38 -8.36 11.08
N LEU A 422 2.73 -9.49 11.69
CA LEU A 422 3.04 -10.75 11.01
C LEU A 422 2.04 -11.87 11.34
N ALA A 423 1.42 -11.85 12.51
CA ALA A 423 0.49 -12.88 12.96
C ALA A 423 -0.63 -12.30 13.85
N VAL A 424 -1.70 -13.06 14.02
CA VAL A 424 -2.88 -12.68 14.83
C VAL A 424 -3.19 -13.78 15.85
N SER A 425 -3.42 -13.40 17.10
CA SER A 425 -3.86 -14.33 18.15
C SER A 425 -5.23 -14.92 17.78
N GLY A 426 -5.42 -16.23 17.95
CA GLY A 426 -6.63 -16.95 17.52
C GLY A 426 -6.63 -17.43 16.06
N PHE A 427 -5.61 -17.06 15.28
CA PHE A 427 -5.46 -17.44 13.87
C PHE A 427 -4.11 -18.15 13.67
N PRO A 428 -3.93 -19.37 14.23
CA PRO A 428 -2.66 -20.09 14.16
C PRO A 428 -2.27 -20.40 12.70
N ASN A 429 -0.98 -20.44 12.42
CA ASN A 429 -0.40 -20.67 11.09
C ASN A 429 -0.83 -19.70 9.98
N LEU A 430 -1.56 -18.62 10.31
CA LEU A 430 -1.85 -17.52 9.41
C LEU A 430 -0.77 -16.45 9.57
N PHE A 431 -0.13 -16.08 8.45
CA PHE A 431 0.82 -14.98 8.38
C PHE A 431 0.32 -13.85 7.49
N THR A 432 0.71 -12.61 7.82
CA THR A 432 0.42 -11.42 7.01
C THR A 432 1.70 -10.76 6.53
N VAL A 433 1.82 -10.50 5.24
CA VAL A 433 2.91 -9.67 4.70
C VAL A 433 2.47 -8.21 4.66
N THR A 434 3.23 -7.31 5.30
CA THR A 434 2.92 -5.87 5.45
C THR A 434 1.57 -5.55 6.11
N GLY A 435 1.15 -6.38 7.06
CA GLY A 435 -0.12 -6.22 7.80
C GLY A 435 -0.12 -5.02 8.77
N PRO A 436 -1.27 -4.74 9.43
CA PRO A 436 -1.37 -3.71 10.46
C PRO A 436 -0.31 -3.90 11.56
N PHE A 437 0.19 -2.81 12.12
CA PHE A 437 1.26 -2.70 13.12
C PHE A 437 2.64 -3.22 12.66
N SER A 438 2.85 -3.29 11.35
CA SER A 438 4.19 -3.34 10.73
C SER A 438 4.52 -1.99 10.06
N PRO A 439 5.78 -1.72 9.68
CA PRO A 439 6.14 -0.45 9.04
C PRO A 439 5.31 -0.18 7.78
N SER A 440 5.06 -1.24 6.99
CA SER A 440 4.13 -1.24 5.86
C SER A 440 4.32 0.02 5.00
N VAL A 441 3.22 0.71 4.71
CA VAL A 441 3.09 1.90 3.87
C VAL A 441 3.90 3.13 4.31
N LEU A 442 4.49 3.14 5.52
CA LEU A 442 5.40 4.22 5.94
C LEU A 442 6.81 4.05 5.38
N THR A 443 7.06 2.95 4.66
CA THR A 443 8.37 2.59 4.13
C THR A 443 8.35 2.38 2.61
N ASN A 444 9.53 2.22 2.02
CA ASN A 444 9.66 1.57 0.73
C ASN A 444 9.13 0.13 0.84
N MET A 445 8.00 -0.15 0.20
CA MET A 445 7.28 -1.40 0.37
C MET A 445 8.10 -2.65 0.00
N PRO A 446 8.87 -2.70 -1.11
CA PRO A 446 9.75 -3.83 -1.41
C PRO A 446 10.69 -4.18 -0.24
N THR A 447 11.29 -3.20 0.43
CA THR A 447 12.16 -3.43 1.61
C THR A 447 11.41 -4.14 2.73
N SER A 448 10.22 -3.66 3.09
CA SER A 448 9.43 -4.26 4.17
C SER A 448 8.86 -5.62 3.77
N ILE A 449 8.51 -5.80 2.49
CA ILE A 449 8.05 -7.07 1.94
C ILE A 449 9.17 -8.12 2.05
N GLU A 450 10.39 -7.80 1.61
CA GLU A 450 11.51 -8.73 1.69
C GLU A 450 11.82 -9.11 3.15
N GLN A 451 11.84 -8.13 4.06
CA GLN A 451 12.08 -8.39 5.47
C GLN A 451 11.00 -9.31 6.08
N HIS A 452 9.71 -9.07 5.79
CA HIS A 452 8.61 -9.92 6.28
C HIS A 452 8.70 -11.34 5.72
N VAL A 453 8.90 -11.47 4.40
CA VAL A 453 8.97 -12.76 3.73
C VAL A 453 10.18 -13.57 4.24
N ASP A 454 11.33 -12.92 4.44
CA ASP A 454 12.53 -13.56 4.97
C ASP A 454 12.32 -14.04 6.40
N TRP A 455 11.67 -13.22 7.23
CA TRP A 455 11.33 -13.58 8.60
C TRP A 455 10.36 -14.76 8.64
N ILE A 456 9.30 -14.73 7.82
CA ILE A 456 8.32 -15.83 7.73
C ILE A 456 9.01 -17.11 7.25
N ALA A 457 9.81 -17.05 6.17
CA ALA A 457 10.55 -18.20 5.68
C ALA A 457 11.52 -18.77 6.75
N GLY A 458 12.22 -17.90 7.49
CA GLY A 458 13.05 -18.30 8.62
C GLY A 458 12.25 -18.98 9.74
N CYS A 459 11.04 -18.49 10.01
CA CYS A 459 10.11 -19.08 10.96
C CYS A 459 9.67 -20.48 10.54
N LEU A 460 9.23 -20.64 9.30
CA LEU A 460 8.81 -21.94 8.77
C LEU A 460 9.96 -22.96 8.76
N ALA A 461 11.18 -22.52 8.42
CA ALA A 461 12.38 -23.36 8.52
C ALA A 461 12.65 -23.80 9.96
N HIS A 462 12.52 -22.90 10.94
CA HIS A 462 12.69 -23.21 12.35
C HIS A 462 11.64 -24.21 12.86
N LEU A 463 10.36 -24.02 12.51
CA LEU A 463 9.29 -24.95 12.88
C LEU A 463 9.59 -26.36 12.36
N ARG A 464 9.98 -26.48 11.08
CA ARG A 464 10.38 -27.76 10.48
C ARG A 464 11.57 -28.39 11.21
N ALA A 465 12.62 -27.61 11.48
CA ALA A 465 13.82 -28.08 12.15
C ALA A 465 13.58 -28.55 13.60
N THR A 466 12.57 -27.98 14.28
CA THR A 466 12.24 -28.27 15.67
C THR A 466 11.05 -29.22 15.84
N GLY A 467 10.53 -29.79 14.74
CA GLY A 467 9.40 -30.71 14.76
C GLY A 467 8.09 -30.05 15.21
N ARG A 468 7.93 -28.75 14.98
CA ARG A 468 6.72 -27.97 15.26
C ARG A 468 5.93 -27.79 13.98
N ASP A 469 4.61 -27.85 14.08
CA ASP A 469 3.66 -27.73 12.96
C ASP A 469 2.54 -26.73 13.26
N ARG A 470 2.58 -26.06 14.42
CA ARG A 470 1.67 -24.99 14.83
C ARG A 470 2.41 -23.84 15.46
N ILE A 471 2.12 -22.63 15.01
CA ILE A 471 2.57 -21.35 15.58
C ILE A 471 1.37 -20.41 15.73
N GLU A 472 1.35 -19.65 16.83
CA GLU A 472 0.30 -18.66 17.10
C GLU A 472 0.88 -17.52 17.91
N ALA A 473 0.45 -16.28 17.65
CA ALA A 473 0.82 -15.15 18.49
C ALA A 473 0.25 -15.31 19.92
N ASP A 474 1.04 -14.99 20.93
CA ASP A 474 0.53 -14.90 22.29
C ASP A 474 -0.34 -13.63 22.44
N PRO A 475 -1.58 -13.72 22.98
CA PRO A 475 -2.46 -12.57 23.14
C PRO A 475 -1.88 -11.42 23.97
N VAL A 476 -0.98 -11.72 24.93
CA VAL A 476 -0.29 -10.69 25.73
C VAL A 476 0.72 -9.96 24.85
N ALA A 477 1.52 -10.70 24.08
CA ALA A 477 2.50 -10.11 23.17
C ALA A 477 1.85 -9.28 22.05
N GLU A 478 0.71 -9.73 21.51
CA GLU A 478 -0.10 -8.96 20.56
C GLU A 478 -0.59 -7.64 21.14
N ARG A 479 -1.16 -7.66 22.35
CA ARG A 479 -1.64 -6.45 23.03
C ARG A 479 -0.49 -5.48 23.30
N ASP A 480 0.61 -5.98 23.87
CA ASP A 480 1.77 -5.16 24.23
C ASP A 480 2.41 -4.54 22.97
N TRP A 481 2.41 -5.27 21.85
CA TRP A 481 2.83 -4.72 20.55
C TRP A 481 1.91 -3.60 20.06
N GLY A 482 0.60 -3.76 20.19
CA GLY A 482 -0.38 -2.71 19.87
C GLY A 482 -0.19 -1.45 20.72
N GLU A 483 0.12 -1.59 22.01
CA GLU A 483 0.45 -0.46 22.90
C GLU A 483 1.75 0.22 22.49
N HIS A 484 2.80 -0.55 22.19
CA HIS A 484 4.06 -0.03 21.67
C HIS A 484 3.89 0.72 20.34
N ASN A 485 3.07 0.18 19.43
CA ASN A 485 2.74 0.83 18.16
C ASN A 485 2.08 2.19 18.37
N ARG A 486 1.10 2.26 19.30
CA ARG A 486 0.44 3.51 19.67
C ARG A 486 1.42 4.53 20.23
N ALA A 487 2.27 4.13 21.18
CA ALA A 487 3.29 5.01 21.75
C ALA A 487 4.28 5.53 20.69
N ALA A 488 4.68 4.68 19.74
CA ALA A 488 5.54 5.09 18.63
C ALA A 488 4.84 6.08 17.69
N ALA A 489 3.54 5.91 17.44
CA ALA A 489 2.75 6.82 16.63
C ALA A 489 2.54 8.18 17.32
N ASP A 490 2.22 8.18 18.62
CA ASP A 490 1.99 9.38 19.45
C ASP A 490 3.25 10.23 19.61
N ALA A 491 4.44 9.64 19.41
CA ALA A 491 5.72 10.36 19.34
C ALA A 491 5.93 11.11 18.00
N THR A 492 4.96 11.05 17.08
CA THR A 492 5.01 11.72 15.78
C THR A 492 3.78 12.60 15.57
N LEU A 493 3.80 13.39 14.49
CA LEU A 493 2.66 14.17 14.02
C LEU A 493 1.69 13.36 13.13
N LEU A 494 2.00 12.10 12.80
CA LEU A 494 1.17 11.29 11.88
C LEU A 494 -0.28 11.11 12.39
N PRO A 495 -0.55 10.85 13.69
CA PRO A 495 -1.92 10.74 14.19
C PRO A 495 -2.70 12.06 14.21
N ARG A 496 -2.03 13.21 14.05
CA ARG A 496 -2.67 14.54 14.08
C ARG A 496 -3.53 14.80 12.84
N ALA A 497 -3.23 14.14 11.72
CA ALA A 497 -4.05 14.20 10.52
C ALA A 497 -5.29 13.28 10.65
N ALA A 498 -6.31 13.75 11.36
CA ALA A 498 -7.51 12.96 11.70
C ALA A 498 -8.26 12.37 10.49
N SER A 499 -8.12 12.98 9.30
CA SER A 499 -8.72 12.50 8.04
C SER A 499 -7.83 11.51 7.26
N SER A 500 -6.70 11.09 7.81
CA SER A 500 -5.77 10.16 7.16
C SER A 500 -6.32 8.73 7.12
N TRP A 501 -6.07 8.04 6.01
CA TRP A 501 -6.37 6.61 5.86
C TRP A 501 -5.49 5.71 6.75
N TYR A 502 -4.37 6.23 7.30
CA TYR A 502 -3.61 5.52 8.34
C TYR A 502 -4.44 5.24 9.60
N LEU A 503 -5.44 6.09 9.86
CA LEU A 503 -6.39 5.95 10.97
C LEU A 503 -7.67 5.21 10.55
N GLY A 504 -7.80 4.80 9.29
CA GLY A 504 -9.05 4.22 8.76
C GLY A 504 -10.18 5.24 8.51
N ALA A 505 -9.92 6.54 8.71
CA ALA A 505 -10.92 7.61 8.61
C ALA A 505 -11.54 7.79 7.22
N ASN A 506 -10.98 7.12 6.20
CA ASN A 506 -11.47 7.17 4.82
C ASN A 506 -12.59 6.16 4.52
N VAL A 507 -12.90 5.24 5.45
CA VAL A 507 -13.96 4.24 5.32
C VAL A 507 -15.02 4.46 6.41
N PRO A 508 -16.28 4.80 6.04
CA PRO A 508 -17.36 4.94 7.02
C PRO A 508 -17.53 3.70 7.90
N GLY A 509 -17.64 3.89 9.21
CA GLY A 509 -17.82 2.81 10.18
C GLY A 509 -16.53 2.05 10.58
N LYS A 510 -15.39 2.33 9.93
CA LYS A 510 -14.12 1.71 10.30
C LYS A 510 -13.58 2.27 11.62
N PRO A 511 -13.07 1.44 12.54
CA PRO A 511 -12.47 1.91 13.79
C PRO A 511 -11.29 2.86 13.56
N SER A 512 -11.24 3.94 14.33
CA SER A 512 -10.17 4.94 14.26
C SER A 512 -8.96 4.50 15.09
N VAL A 513 -7.99 3.85 14.45
CA VAL A 513 -6.75 3.35 15.08
C VAL A 513 -5.58 3.60 14.13
N PHE A 514 -4.45 4.09 14.63
CA PHE A 514 -3.25 4.27 13.81
C PHE A 514 -2.64 2.92 13.44
N MET A 515 -2.80 2.51 12.18
CA MET A 515 -2.52 1.15 11.75
C MET A 515 -1.04 0.87 11.44
N PRO A 516 -0.22 1.75 10.85
CA PRO A 516 1.19 1.43 10.57
C PRO A 516 2.09 1.54 11.82
N TYR A 517 3.25 0.88 11.79
CA TYR A 517 4.30 1.07 12.81
C TYR A 517 5.18 2.28 12.50
N ALA A 518 5.03 3.34 13.29
CA ALA A 518 5.74 4.60 13.13
C ALA A 518 7.16 4.64 13.75
N GLY A 519 7.59 3.56 14.43
CA GLY A 519 8.89 3.54 15.13
C GLY A 519 10.12 3.34 14.23
N GLY A 520 9.93 3.26 12.90
CA GLY A 520 10.99 3.14 11.91
C GLY A 520 11.32 1.71 11.49
N PHE A 521 11.68 1.55 10.22
CA PHE A 521 11.98 0.26 9.57
C PHE A 521 13.16 -0.46 10.23
N ALA A 522 14.32 0.18 10.34
CA ALA A 522 15.52 -0.47 10.91
C ALA A 522 15.28 -1.01 12.33
N ARG A 523 14.60 -0.22 13.17
CA ARG A 523 14.21 -0.65 14.54
C ARG A 523 13.24 -1.82 14.53
N TYR A 524 12.26 -1.79 13.63
CA TYR A 524 11.32 -2.90 13.47
C TYR A 524 12.03 -4.19 13.02
N ALA A 525 12.89 -4.10 12.01
CA ALA A 525 13.64 -5.24 11.49
C ALA A 525 14.54 -5.86 12.59
N ALA A 526 15.24 -5.03 13.37
CA ALA A 526 16.02 -5.48 14.52
C ALA A 526 15.14 -6.16 15.58
N THR A 527 13.97 -5.60 15.89
CA THR A 527 13.02 -6.21 16.84
C THR A 527 12.55 -7.59 16.36
N CYS A 528 12.25 -7.74 15.07
CA CYS A 528 11.86 -9.03 14.50
C CYS A 528 13.02 -10.04 14.54
N ALA A 529 14.25 -9.61 14.24
CA ALA A 529 15.43 -10.44 14.33
C ALA A 529 15.68 -10.93 15.76
N ASP A 530 15.58 -10.03 16.75
CA ASP A 530 15.69 -10.38 18.17
C ASP A 530 14.61 -11.39 18.58
N VAL A 531 13.36 -11.22 18.10
CA VAL A 531 12.28 -12.16 18.39
C VAL A 531 12.62 -13.55 17.86
N ALA A 532 13.11 -13.64 16.62
CA ALA A 532 13.50 -14.92 16.01
C ALA A 532 14.71 -15.56 16.74
N ALA A 533 15.70 -14.76 17.14
CA ALA A 533 16.87 -15.23 17.89
C ALA A 533 16.50 -15.82 19.26
N ASP A 534 15.47 -15.27 19.91
CA ASP A 534 14.93 -15.76 21.18
C ASP A 534 13.93 -16.92 21.03
N GLY A 535 14.04 -17.69 19.93
CA GLY A 535 13.15 -18.84 19.69
C GLY A 535 11.70 -18.42 19.43
N TYR A 536 11.49 -17.29 18.74
CA TYR A 536 10.18 -16.70 18.45
C TYR A 536 9.43 -16.30 19.71
N ARG A 537 10.07 -15.51 20.59
CA ARG A 537 9.41 -14.96 21.80
C ARG A 537 8.08 -14.28 21.44
N GLY A 538 7.07 -14.41 22.30
CA GLY A 538 5.73 -13.91 22.00
C GLY A 538 4.92 -14.79 21.04
N PHE A 539 5.45 -15.94 20.60
CA PHE A 539 4.70 -16.97 19.89
C PHE A 539 4.61 -18.27 20.71
N ARG A 540 3.50 -18.99 20.52
CA ARG A 540 3.25 -20.32 21.08
C ARG A 540 3.47 -21.36 19.99
N LEU A 541 4.54 -22.14 20.10
CA LEU A 541 4.90 -23.18 19.13
C LEU A 541 4.49 -24.56 19.67
N SER A 542 3.92 -25.44 18.84
CA SER A 542 3.66 -26.85 19.23
C SER A 542 3.84 -27.81 18.05
N GLY A 543 4.01 -29.11 18.35
CA GLY A 543 4.15 -30.18 17.36
C GLY A 543 3.29 -31.39 17.72
N ARG A 544 2.90 -32.21 16.74
CA ARG A 544 2.31 -33.54 16.99
C ARG A 544 3.38 -34.50 17.52
N GLY A 545 3.56 -34.57 18.84
CA GLY A 545 4.52 -35.51 19.43
C GLY A 545 5.06 -35.22 20.84
N ALA A 546 4.73 -34.09 21.47
CA ALA A 546 5.01 -33.91 22.90
C ALA A 546 3.82 -34.45 23.72
N ALA A 547 3.77 -35.77 23.90
CA ALA A 547 3.13 -36.30 25.10
C ALA A 547 3.96 -35.77 26.29
N ALA A 548 3.28 -35.13 27.24
CA ALA A 548 3.87 -34.77 28.53
C ALA A 548 4.37 -36.00 29.28
#